data_AF-A0A016W5R3-F1
#
_entry.id   AF-A0A016W5R3-F1
#
_cell.length_a   1.000
_cell.length_b   1.000
_cell.length_c   1.000
_cell.angle_alpha   90.00
_cell.angle_beta   90.00
_cell.angle_gamma   90.00
#
_symmetry.space_group_name_H-M   'P 1'
#
loop_
_entity.id
_entity.type
_entity.pdbx_description
1 polymer ?
#
loop_
_entity_poly.entity_id
_entity_poly.type
_entity_poly.pdbx_seq_one_letter_code
_entity_poly.pdbx_strand_id
1 'polypeptide(L)' 'MYRIVLIISIILIIGGILITAFSLFSPLWQIAEHPNLAEIHHHGLWWDCVIADGTLIPLNDLVPLQKAIHGPA' A
#
# COMPACT_ATOMS: atom_id res chain seq x y z
N MET A 1 -5.22 -14.59 42.45
CA MET A 1 -4.32 -13.73 41.64
C MET A 1 -4.03 -14.32 40.26
N TYR A 2 -3.54 -15.57 40.14
CA TYR A 2 -3.22 -16.19 38.84
C TYR A 2 -4.38 -16.22 37.82
N ARG A 3 -5.63 -16.43 38.27
CA ARG A 3 -6.80 -16.44 37.38
C ARG A 3 -7.03 -15.11 36.65
N ILE A 4 -6.81 -13.99 37.34
CA ILE A 4 -6.98 -12.66 36.76
C ILE A 4 -5.90 -12.41 35.70
N VAL A 5 -4.65 -12.77 36.01
CA VAL A 5 -3.52 -12.67 35.08
C VAL A 5 -3.76 -13.52 33.82
N LEU A 6 -4.29 -14.74 33.98
CA LEU A 6 -4.64 -15.61 32.85
C LEU A 6 -5.73 -14.99 31.97
N ILE A 7 -6.81 -14.46 32.56
CA ILE A 7 -7.89 -13.82 31.80
C ILE A 7 -7.36 -12.63 31.01
N ILE A 8 -6.58 -11.75 31.65
CA ILE A 8 -5.97 -10.59 30.99
C ILE A 8 -5.04 -11.03 29.86
N SER A 9 -4.21 -12.05 30.09
CA SER A 9 -3.29 -12.56 29.07
C SER A 9 -4.04 -13.11 27.86
N ILE A 10 -5.13 -13.86 28.06
CA ILE A 10 -5.96 -14.38 26.96
C ILE A 10 -6.56 -13.22 26.15
N ILE A 11 -7.08 -12.20 26.81
CA ILE A 11 -7.65 -11.02 26.13
C ILE A 11 -6.58 -10.31 25.30
N LEU A 12 -5.39 -10.09 25.87
CA LEU A 12 -4.28 -9.45 25.17
C LEU A 12 -3.80 -10.28 23.97
N ILE A 13 -3.72 -11.60 24.11
CA ILE A 13 -3.35 -12.51 23.01
C ILE A 13 -4.36 -12.43 21.87
N ILE A 14 -5.66 -12.51 22.18
CA ILE A 14 -6.72 -12.41 21.17
C ILE A 14 -6.67 -11.04 20.48
N GLY A 15 -6.54 -9.96 21.24
CA GLY A 15 -6.40 -8.61 20.68
C GLY A 15 -5.18 -8.49 19.77
N GLY A 16 -4.03 -9.03 20.20
CA GLY A 16 -2.80 -9.05 19.41
C GLY A 16 -2.94 -9.84 18.10
N ILE A 17 -3.61 -10.99 18.13
CA ILE A 17 -3.90 -11.78 16.91
C ILE A 17 -4.74 -10.98 15.92
N LEU A 18 -5.80 -10.31 16.40
CA LEU A 18 -6.66 -9.50 15.54
C LEU A 18 -5.88 -8.34 14.90
N ILE A 19 -5.12 -7.58 15.70
CA ILE A 19 -4.31 -6.46 15.19
C ILE A 19 -3.27 -6.95 14.17
N THR A 20 -2.62 -8.09 14.44
CA THR A 20 -1.64 -8.67 13.53
C THR A 20 -2.29 -9.09 12.21
N ALA A 21 -3.49 -9.68 12.26
CA ALA A 21 -4.23 -10.02 11.05
C ALA A 21 -4.58 -8.76 10.24
N PHE A 22 -5.13 -7.72 10.88
CA PHE A 22 -5.42 -6.45 10.19
C PHE A 22 -4.17 -5.80 9.59
N SER A 23 -3.04 -5.84 10.31
CA SER A 23 -1.78 -5.30 9.81
C SER A 23 -1.29 -6.08 8.60
N LEU A 24 -1.30 -7.42 8.63
CA LEU A 24 -0.90 -8.25 7.49
C LEU A 24 -1.73 -7.96 6.23
N PHE A 25 -3.05 -7.79 6.36
CA PHE A 25 -3.92 -7.52 5.21
C PHE A 25 -4.00 -6.04 4.82
N SER A 26 -3.40 -5.13 5.59
CA SER A 26 -3.38 -3.71 5.26
C SER A 26 -2.36 -3.43 4.14
N PRO A 27 -2.73 -2.70 3.07
CA PRO A 27 -1.79 -2.25 2.04
C PRO A 27 -0.97 -1.01 2.47
N LEU A 28 -1.10 -0.57 3.74
CA LEU A 28 -0.56 0.70 4.22
C LEU A 28 0.81 0.59 4.92
N TRP A 29 1.62 -0.41 4.58
CA TRP A 29 2.93 -0.61 5.23
C TRP A 29 3.92 0.48 4.84
N GLN A 30 3.89 0.86 3.57
CA GLN A 30 4.72 1.92 3.04
C GLN A 30 3.91 2.76 2.07
N ILE A 31 3.87 4.06 2.30
CA ILE A 31 3.26 5.02 1.39
C ILE A 31 4.41 5.71 0.66
N ALA A 32 4.51 5.47 -0.64
CA ALA A 32 5.45 6.15 -1.52
C ALA A 32 4.68 7.13 -2.39
N GLU A 33 4.98 8.42 -2.24
CA GLU A 33 4.46 9.48 -3.09
C GLU A 33 5.39 9.68 -4.30
N HIS A 34 4.86 9.57 -5.52
CA HIS A 34 5.60 9.85 -6.75
C HIS A 34 5.08 11.16 -7.38
N PRO A 35 5.62 12.33 -6.96
CA PRO A 35 5.07 13.62 -7.38
C PRO A 35 5.24 13.89 -8.89
N ASN A 36 6.19 13.23 -9.56
CA ASN A 36 6.39 13.37 -11.01
C ASN A 36 5.33 12.66 -11.87
N LEU A 37 4.56 11.73 -11.29
CA LEU A 37 3.58 10.90 -11.98
C LEU A 37 2.15 11.10 -11.45
N ALA A 38 1.96 11.97 -10.45
CA ALA A 38 0.67 12.18 -9.77
C ALA A 38 0.01 10.85 -9.34
N GLU A 39 0.81 9.94 -8.78
CA GLU A 39 0.36 8.64 -8.30
C GLU A 39 0.84 8.38 -6.87
N ILE A 40 -0.08 7.88 -6.04
CA ILE A 40 0.18 7.45 -4.67
C ILE A 40 0.23 5.92 -4.68
N HIS A 41 1.39 5.36 -4.38
CA HIS A 41 1.58 3.92 -4.25
C HIS A 41 1.57 3.54 -2.77
N HIS A 42 0.55 2.82 -2.36
CA HIS A 42 0.47 2.15 -1.06
C HIS A 42 0.99 0.73 -1.23
N HIS A 43 2.20 0.46 -0.73
CA HIS A 43 2.79 -0.86 -0.74
C HIS A 43 2.38 -1.63 0.51
N GLY A 44 1.69 -2.76 0.28
CA GLY A 44 1.36 -3.73 1.29
C GLY A 44 2.30 -4.92 1.25
N LEU A 45 2.25 -5.75 2.30
CA LEU A 45 2.98 -7.01 2.28
C LEU A 45 2.44 -7.98 1.22
N TRP A 46 1.12 -7.99 1.04
CA TRP A 46 0.44 -8.88 0.09
C TRP A 46 -0.03 -8.13 -1.15
N TRP A 47 -0.64 -6.96 -0.97
CA TRP A 47 -1.31 -6.21 -2.02
C TRP A 47 -0.72 -4.80 -2.10
N ASP A 48 -0.30 -4.41 -3.29
CA ASP A 48 0.05 -3.03 -3.61
C ASP A 48 -1.20 -2.31 -4.15
N CYS A 49 -1.55 -1.17 -3.58
CA CYS A 49 -2.65 -0.32 -4.03
C CYS A 49 -2.10 0.94 -4.68
N VAL A 50 -2.56 1.23 -5.90
CA VAL A 50 -2.19 2.45 -6.63
C VAL A 50 -3.41 3.34 -6.75
N ILE A 51 -3.29 4.58 -6.29
CA ILE A 51 -4.28 5.65 -6.48
C ILE A 51 -3.67 6.69 -7.41
N ALA A 52 -4.33 6.93 -8.55
CA ALA A 52 -3.99 8.02 -9.44
C ALA A 52 -4.65 9.31 -8.91
N ASP A 53 -3.87 10.35 -8.66
CA ASP A 53 -4.33 11.64 -8.13
C ASP A 53 -5.03 12.45 -9.23
N GLY A 54 -6.20 11.99 -9.70
CA GLY A 54 -7.19 12.75 -10.49
C GLY A 54 -6.74 13.38 -11.81
N THR A 55 -5.45 13.42 -12.09
CA THR A 55 -4.78 13.96 -13.27
C THR A 55 -4.35 12.76 -14.08
N LEU A 56 -5.34 12.07 -14.65
CA LEU A 56 -5.09 11.08 -15.67
C LEU A 56 -4.47 11.82 -16.86
N ILE A 57 -3.14 11.84 -16.95
CA ILE A 57 -2.47 12.24 -18.19
C ILE A 57 -2.89 11.18 -19.21
N PRO A 58 -3.65 11.53 -20.26
CA PRO A 58 -4.12 10.56 -21.23
C PRO A 58 -2.90 9.90 -21.88
N LEU A 59 -2.79 8.58 -21.72
CA LEU A 59 -1.70 7.77 -22.27
C LEU A 59 -1.53 7.96 -23.79
N ASN A 60 -2.60 8.40 -24.46
CA ASN A 60 -2.63 8.73 -25.87
C ASN A 60 -1.66 9.87 -26.26
N ASP A 61 -1.38 10.80 -25.33
CA ASP A 61 -0.48 11.93 -25.55
C ASP A 61 0.99 11.60 -25.20
N LEU A 62 1.25 10.46 -24.56
CA LEU A 62 2.60 10.02 -24.16
C LEU A 62 3.24 9.02 -25.14
N VAL A 63 2.45 8.35 -25.99
CA VAL A 63 2.96 7.48 -27.07
C VAL A 63 3.95 8.19 -28.00
N PRO A 64 3.75 9.47 -28.40
CA PRO A 64 4.73 10.19 -29.21
C PRO A 64 6.03 10.50 -28.46
N LEU A 65 5.95 10.72 -27.13
CA LEU A 65 7.09 11.14 -26.29
C LEU A 65 7.98 9.96 -25.93
N GLN A 66 7.40 8.79 -25.63
CA GLN A 66 8.16 7.55 -25.41
C GLN A 66 8.90 7.09 -26.68
N LYS A 67 8.28 7.28 -27.86
CA LYS A 67 8.90 7.02 -29.17
C LYS A 67 10.05 7.99 -29.48
N ALA A 68 9.96 9.24 -29.03
CA ALA A 68 11.04 10.22 -29.18
C ALA A 68 12.25 9.93 -28.27
N ILE A 69 12.02 9.39 -27.07
CA ILE A 69 13.08 9.06 -26.11
C ILE A 69 13.83 7.77 -26.49
N HIS A 70 13.16 6.78 -27.09
CA HIS A 70 13.79 5.50 -27.45
C HIS A 70 14.40 5.46 -28.86
N GLY A 71 14.17 6.46 -29.70
CA GLY A 71 14.70 6.51 -31.07
C GLY A 71 14.20 5.36 -31.96
N PRO A 72 14.20 5.50 -33.29
CA PRO A 72 14.03 4.35 -34.16
C PRO A 72 15.26 3.43 -34.01
N ALA A 73 15.02 2.14 -33.81
CA ALA A 73 16.02 1.10 -34.01
C ALA A 73 16.51 1.09 -35.47
#